data_AF-A0A7W1JRS6-F1
#
_entry.id   AF-A0A7W1JRS6-F1
#
_cell.length_a   1.000
_cell.length_b   1.000
_cell.length_c   1.000
_cell.angle_alpha   90.00
_cell.angle_beta   90.00
_cell.angle_gamma   90.00
#
_symmetry.space_group_name_H-M   'P 1'
#
loop_
_entity.id
_entity.type
_entity.pdbx_description
1 polymer ?
#
loop_
_entity_poly.entity_id
_entity_poly.type
_entity_poly.pdbx_seq_one_letter_code
_entity_poly.pdbx_strand_id
1 'polypeptide(L)'
;DAILQATSDDEEPHNEGERTILVTTHRRENWGDPQRAICRAVKRIVDAVPGARVILPMHRNPVVREVLQQELGADGRVSLIEPPDYWEFARLMKSSDLILTDSGGVQEEAPALGKPVLVLRRETERPEGIDAGNAFLVGADEDKIVAEAVSLLTDRARYASVAQARNPYGDGLAARRIVAHLRKSLCLPAEELPAFS
;
A
#
# COMPACT_ATOMS: atom_id res chain seq x y z
N ASP A 1 19.62 -3.26 -7.28
CA ASP A 1 18.66 -3.92 -6.37
C ASP A 1 17.46 -3.00 -6.28
N ALA A 2 16.26 -3.47 -6.65
CA ALA A 2 15.06 -2.64 -6.71
C ALA A 2 14.66 -2.10 -5.32
N ILE A 3 15.00 -2.85 -4.27
CA ILE A 3 14.84 -2.39 -2.89
C ILE A 3 15.79 -1.21 -2.65
N LEU A 4 17.09 -1.36 -2.89
CA LEU A 4 18.05 -0.26 -2.70
C LEU A 4 17.75 1.00 -3.53
N GLN A 5 17.16 0.85 -4.73
CA GLN A 5 16.71 1.98 -5.54
C GLN A 5 15.48 2.68 -4.95
N ALA A 6 14.61 1.94 -4.27
CA ALA A 6 13.44 2.50 -3.61
C ALA A 6 13.72 2.90 -2.15
N THR A 7 14.76 2.39 -1.51
CA THR A 7 15.04 2.58 -0.08
C THR A 7 16.36 3.31 0.18
N SER A 8 16.96 3.95 -0.83
CA SER A 8 18.15 4.79 -0.61
C SER A 8 17.81 5.83 0.46
N ASP A 9 18.59 5.84 1.54
CA ASP A 9 18.36 6.63 2.77
C ASP A 9 18.54 8.15 2.55
N ASP A 10 18.86 8.58 1.33
CA ASP A 10 18.84 9.98 0.96
C ASP A 10 17.39 10.40 0.66
N GLU A 11 16.91 11.42 1.37
CA GLU A 11 15.71 12.19 1.04
C GLU A 11 15.90 12.94 -0.30
N GLU A 12 16.48 12.30 -1.32
CA GLU A 12 16.43 12.83 -2.66
C GLU A 12 14.97 12.80 -3.10
N PRO A 13 14.37 13.95 -3.46
CA PRO A 13 13.05 13.95 -4.04
C PRO A 13 13.10 13.01 -5.25
N HIS A 14 12.15 12.07 -5.34
CA HIS A 14 11.94 11.29 -6.56
C HIS A 14 12.10 12.24 -7.75
N ASN A 15 12.97 11.88 -8.70
CA ASN A 15 13.15 12.65 -9.93
C ASN A 15 11.79 13.06 -10.47
N GLU A 16 11.64 14.32 -10.87
CA GLU A 16 10.35 14.82 -11.37
C GLU A 16 9.82 13.89 -12.47
N GLY A 17 8.76 13.14 -12.16
CA GLY A 17 8.11 12.20 -13.07
C GLY A 17 8.30 10.72 -12.77
N GLU A 18 9.22 10.32 -11.89
CA GLU A 18 9.31 8.93 -11.41
C GLU A 18 8.23 8.62 -10.38
N ARG A 19 7.59 7.46 -10.51
CA ARG A 19 6.51 7.01 -9.62
C ARG A 19 6.73 5.57 -9.18
N THR A 20 6.82 5.32 -7.88
CA THR A 20 6.95 3.97 -7.32
C THR A 20 5.60 3.44 -6.86
N ILE A 21 5.21 2.27 -7.37
CA ILE A 21 3.98 1.58 -7.02
C ILE A 21 4.34 0.29 -6.29
N LEU A 22 3.90 0.16 -5.04
CA LEU A 22 4.03 -1.09 -4.29
C LEU A 22 2.75 -1.91 -4.44
N VAL A 23 2.90 -3.15 -4.91
CA VAL A 23 1.78 -4.08 -5.10
C VAL A 23 1.94 -5.26 -4.16
N THR A 24 0.92 -5.54 -3.36
CA THR A 24 0.84 -6.75 -2.53
C THR A 24 -0.47 -7.48 -2.79
N THR A 25 -0.37 -8.74 -3.23
CA THR A 25 -1.53 -9.58 -3.51
C THR A 25 -1.26 -11.01 -3.01
N HIS A 26 -2.00 -11.43 -2.00
CA HIS A 26 -1.81 -12.74 -1.36
C HIS A 26 -3.10 -13.42 -0.91
N ARG A 27 -4.24 -12.71 -0.87
CA ARG A 27 -5.53 -13.28 -0.48
C ARG A 27 -5.97 -14.32 -1.49
N ARG A 28 -6.57 -15.40 -0.98
CA ARG A 28 -7.08 -16.52 -1.79
C ARG A 28 -8.17 -16.08 -2.78
N GLU A 29 -8.97 -15.08 -2.41
CA GLU A 29 -10.01 -14.49 -3.28
C GLU A 29 -9.43 -13.90 -4.56
N ASN A 30 -8.14 -13.53 -4.55
CA ASN A 30 -7.46 -13.00 -5.72
C ASN A 30 -6.78 -14.09 -6.57
N TRP A 31 -6.70 -15.35 -6.15
CA TRP A 31 -5.94 -16.36 -6.91
C TRP A 31 -6.61 -16.70 -8.25
N GLY A 32 -5.81 -16.95 -9.28
CA GLY A 32 -6.28 -17.30 -10.62
C GLY A 32 -6.60 -16.05 -11.46
N ASP A 33 -7.81 -15.99 -12.01
CA ASP A 33 -8.18 -14.94 -12.96
C ASP A 33 -8.23 -13.52 -12.36
N PRO A 34 -8.65 -13.30 -11.11
CA PRO A 34 -8.54 -11.98 -10.47
C PRO A 34 -7.09 -11.49 -10.39
N GLN A 35 -6.14 -12.37 -10.04
CA GLN A 35 -4.71 -12.02 -10.01
C GLN A 35 -4.19 -11.69 -11.41
N ARG A 36 -4.61 -12.43 -12.44
CA ARG A 36 -4.29 -12.07 -13.84
C ARG A 36 -4.87 -10.70 -14.21
N ALA A 37 -6.07 -10.36 -13.75
CA ALA A 37 -6.65 -9.04 -13.97
C ALA A 37 -5.83 -7.94 -13.28
N ILE A 38 -5.38 -8.17 -12.04
CA ILE A 38 -4.46 -7.27 -11.34
C ILE A 38 -3.14 -7.12 -12.12
N CYS A 39 -2.56 -8.21 -12.64
CA CYS A 39 -1.34 -8.14 -13.46
C CYS A 39 -1.55 -7.32 -14.75
N ARG A 40 -2.69 -7.51 -15.44
CA ARG A 40 -3.02 -6.71 -16.63
C ARG A 40 -3.21 -5.24 -16.29
N ALA A 41 -3.85 -4.93 -15.15
CA ALA A 41 -3.99 -3.57 -14.66
C ALA A 41 -2.61 -2.93 -14.39
N VAL A 42 -1.70 -3.66 -13.73
CA VAL A 42 -0.33 -3.22 -13.47
C VAL A 42 0.41 -2.87 -14.77
N LYS A 43 0.35 -3.73 -15.80
CA LYS A 43 0.93 -3.46 -17.12
C LYS A 43 0.34 -2.18 -17.73
N ARG A 44 -0.99 -2.05 -17.73
CA ARG A 44 -1.69 -0.88 -18.27
C ARG A 44 -1.32 0.41 -17.53
N ILE A 45 -1.15 0.37 -16.21
CA ILE A 45 -0.72 1.53 -15.42
C ILE A 45 0.69 1.95 -15.83
N VAL A 46 1.60 0.99 -15.89
CA VAL A 46 3.01 1.21 -16.24
C VAL A 46 3.13 1.73 -17.68
N ASP A 47 2.32 1.24 -18.62
CA ASP A 47 2.26 1.78 -19.99
C ASP A 47 1.66 3.19 -20.06
N ALA A 48 0.64 3.49 -19.26
CA ALA A 48 -0.01 4.80 -19.24
C ALA A 48 0.80 5.89 -18.53
N VAL A 49 1.69 5.51 -17.61
CA VAL A 49 2.50 6.43 -16.80
C VAL A 49 3.99 6.15 -17.07
N PRO A 50 4.65 6.88 -18.00
CA PRO A 50 6.00 6.53 -18.48
C PRO A 50 7.07 6.36 -17.39
N GLY A 51 6.99 7.12 -16.30
CA GLY A 51 7.92 7.04 -15.17
C GLY A 51 7.49 6.08 -14.04
N ALA A 52 6.38 5.35 -14.21
CA ALA A 52 5.93 4.39 -13.22
C ALA A 52 6.79 3.12 -13.20
N ARG A 53 7.20 2.73 -12.01
CA ARG A 53 7.87 1.47 -11.70
C ARG A 53 7.07 0.74 -10.63
N VAL A 54 7.05 -0.58 -10.69
CA VAL A 54 6.28 -1.41 -9.78
C VAL A 54 7.22 -2.31 -9.00
N ILE A 55 7.02 -2.37 -7.69
CA ILE A 55 7.69 -3.32 -6.80
C ILE A 55 6.62 -4.27 -6.28
N LEU A 56 6.82 -5.57 -6.47
CA LEU A 56 5.85 -6.59 -6.10
C LEU A 56 6.56 -7.72 -5.33
N PRO A 57 6.50 -7.72 -4.00
CA PRO A 57 6.95 -8.83 -3.18
C PRO A 57 6.13 -10.09 -3.45
N MET A 58 6.76 -11.11 -4.00
CA MET A 58 6.10 -12.35 -4.40
C MET A 58 5.76 -13.22 -3.19
N HIS A 59 4.46 -13.39 -2.93
CA HIS A 59 3.98 -14.34 -1.92
C HIS A 59 4.65 -15.71 -2.07
N ARG A 60 4.89 -16.42 -0.97
CA ARG A 60 5.64 -17.70 -0.97
C ARG A 60 4.94 -18.86 -1.68
N ASN A 61 3.63 -18.74 -1.93
CA ASN A 61 2.86 -19.78 -2.62
C ASN A 61 3.29 -19.91 -4.09
N PRO A 62 3.76 -21.09 -4.54
CA PRO A 62 4.16 -21.33 -5.93
C PRO A 62 3.12 -20.95 -6.98
N VAL A 63 1.82 -21.21 -6.72
CA VAL A 63 0.74 -20.92 -7.67
C VAL A 63 0.63 -19.42 -7.95
N VAL A 64 0.78 -18.60 -6.90
CA VAL A 64 0.79 -17.13 -7.03
C VAL A 64 2.04 -16.68 -7.78
N ARG A 65 3.20 -17.24 -7.44
CA ARG A 65 4.48 -16.90 -8.08
C ARG A 65 4.47 -17.19 -9.57
N GLU A 66 3.95 -18.34 -9.97
CA GLU A 66 3.88 -18.74 -11.36
C GLU A 66 3.09 -17.73 -12.20
N VAL A 67 1.90 -17.33 -11.73
CA VAL A 67 1.09 -16.32 -12.42
C VAL A 67 1.82 -14.98 -12.51
N LEU A 68 2.42 -14.52 -11.42
CA LEU A 68 3.17 -13.26 -11.40
C LEU A 68 4.35 -13.28 -12.36
N GLN A 69 5.12 -14.37 -12.39
CA GLN A 69 6.27 -14.51 -13.27
C GLN A 69 5.86 -14.62 -14.74
N GLN A 70 4.84 -15.41 -15.06
CA GLN A 70 4.32 -15.54 -16.42
C GLN A 70 3.78 -14.22 -16.96
N GLU A 71 3.06 -13.47 -16.12
CA GLU A 71 2.46 -12.21 -16.54
C GLU A 71 3.48 -11.06 -16.55
N LEU A 72 4.26 -10.88 -15.49
CA LEU A 72 5.02 -9.65 -15.25
C LEU A 72 6.54 -9.84 -15.31
N GLY A 73 7.05 -11.06 -15.35
CA GLY A 73 8.49 -11.34 -15.20
C GLY A 73 9.37 -10.81 -16.34
N ALA A 74 8.80 -10.51 -17.51
CA ALA A 74 9.52 -9.94 -18.65
C ALA A 74 9.45 -8.40 -18.73
N ASP A 75 8.69 -7.74 -17.84
CA ASP A 75 8.52 -6.29 -17.87
C ASP A 75 9.66 -5.60 -17.11
N GLY A 76 10.49 -4.82 -17.82
CA GLY A 76 11.65 -4.13 -17.24
C GLY A 76 11.31 -3.02 -16.22
N ARG A 77 10.04 -2.65 -16.09
CA ARG A 77 9.55 -1.67 -15.10
C ARG A 77 8.85 -2.33 -13.92
N VAL A 78 8.70 -3.66 -13.92
CA VAL A 78 8.14 -4.43 -12.81
C VAL A 78 9.23 -5.25 -12.14
N SER A 79 9.47 -5.00 -10.86
CA SER A 79 10.41 -5.73 -10.03
C SER A 79 9.68 -6.73 -9.15
N LEU A 80 9.71 -8.00 -9.55
CA LEU A 80 9.25 -9.11 -8.73
C LEU A 80 10.37 -9.48 -7.74
N ILE A 81 10.14 -9.23 -6.45
CA ILE A 81 11.16 -9.43 -5.40
C ILE A 81 10.74 -10.53 -4.42
N GLU A 82 11.70 -11.07 -3.69
CA GLU A 82 11.38 -11.91 -2.53
C GLU A 82 10.70 -11.07 -1.43
N PRO A 83 9.80 -11.66 -0.61
CA PRO A 83 9.20 -10.97 0.51
C PRO A 83 10.27 -10.41 1.46
N PRO A 84 10.36 -9.07 1.61
CA PRO A 84 11.33 -8.45 2.50
C PRO A 84 10.96 -8.70 3.96
N ASP A 85 11.89 -8.39 4.86
CA ASP A 85 11.54 -8.30 6.28
C ASP A 85 10.64 -7.07 6.56
N TYR A 86 10.17 -6.94 7.80
CA TYR A 86 9.25 -5.86 8.15
C TYR A 86 9.87 -4.47 7.97
N TRP A 87 11.15 -4.29 8.32
CA TRP A 87 11.78 -2.97 8.27
C TRP A 87 12.02 -2.52 6.84
N GLU A 88 12.49 -3.44 6.01
CA GLU A 88 12.62 -3.24 4.57
C GLU A 88 11.25 -2.96 3.93
N PHE A 89 10.21 -3.71 4.31
CA PHE A 89 8.86 -3.49 3.81
C PHE A 89 8.30 -2.12 4.21
N ALA A 90 8.48 -1.71 5.46
CA ALA A 90 8.05 -0.40 5.94
C ALA A 90 8.76 0.75 5.21
N ARG A 91 10.06 0.59 4.91
CA ARG A 91 10.82 1.54 4.08
C ARG A 91 10.26 1.61 2.67
N LEU A 92 9.96 0.47 2.05
CA LEU A 92 9.33 0.40 0.72
C LEU A 92 7.96 1.09 0.70
N MET A 93 7.12 0.88 1.72
CA MET A 93 5.85 1.60 1.83
C MET A 93 6.08 3.12 1.90
N LYS A 94 7.03 3.55 2.74
CA LYS A 94 7.36 4.98 2.91
C LYS A 94 7.87 5.63 1.62
N SER A 95 8.59 4.90 0.77
CA SER A 95 9.11 5.42 -0.50
C SER A 95 8.21 5.19 -1.71
N SER A 96 7.06 4.54 -1.53
CA SER A 96 6.07 4.40 -2.60
C SER A 96 5.24 5.67 -2.77
N ASP A 97 4.80 5.95 -3.99
CA ASP A 97 3.77 6.95 -4.26
C ASP A 97 2.37 6.36 -4.10
N LEU A 98 2.17 5.11 -4.55
CA LEU A 98 0.88 4.45 -4.54
C LEU A 98 1.01 3.01 -4.06
N ILE A 99 0.05 2.54 -3.26
CA ILE A 99 0.02 1.16 -2.78
C ILE A 99 -1.23 0.45 -3.27
N LEU A 100 -1.08 -0.66 -3.98
CA LEU A 100 -2.16 -1.58 -4.34
C LEU A 100 -2.07 -2.79 -3.41
N THR A 101 -3.10 -3.08 -2.62
CA THR A 101 -3.01 -4.12 -1.60
C THR A 101 -4.30 -4.88 -1.33
N ASP A 102 -4.19 -6.16 -1.01
CA ASP A 102 -5.24 -6.96 -0.36
C ASP A 102 -4.91 -7.31 1.10
N SER A 103 -3.88 -6.67 1.67
CA SER A 103 -3.47 -6.82 3.07
C SER A 103 -4.26 -5.91 3.99
N GLY A 104 -4.75 -6.46 5.09
CA GLY A 104 -5.42 -5.69 6.14
C GLY A 104 -4.45 -4.78 6.88
N GLY A 105 -3.27 -5.29 7.25
CA GLY A 105 -2.26 -4.48 7.96
C GLY A 105 -1.76 -3.31 7.12
N VAL A 106 -1.54 -3.51 5.81
CA VAL A 106 -1.11 -2.42 4.92
C VAL A 106 -2.19 -1.34 4.79
N GLN A 107 -3.48 -1.70 4.83
CA GLN A 107 -4.56 -0.72 4.84
C GLN A 107 -4.54 0.18 6.08
N GLU A 108 -3.99 -0.28 7.21
CA GLU A 108 -3.83 0.51 8.43
C GLU A 108 -2.52 1.31 8.43
N GLU A 109 -1.43 0.69 7.97
CA GLU A 109 -0.08 1.27 8.04
C GLU A 109 0.18 2.33 6.96
N ALA A 110 -0.30 2.12 5.73
CA ALA A 110 -0.06 3.02 4.61
C ALA A 110 -0.66 4.44 4.82
N PRO A 111 -1.89 4.60 5.35
CA PRO A 111 -2.43 5.93 5.68
C PRO A 111 -1.59 6.67 6.73
N ALA A 112 -0.97 5.96 7.68
CA ALA A 112 -0.07 6.59 8.66
C ALA A 112 1.17 7.21 8.01
N LEU A 113 1.54 6.73 6.81
CA LEU A 113 2.64 7.22 5.98
C LEU A 113 2.18 8.22 4.90
N GLY A 114 0.91 8.60 4.91
CA GLY A 114 0.32 9.50 3.91
C GLY A 114 0.28 8.89 2.50
N LYS A 115 0.20 7.56 2.39
CA LYS A 115 0.22 6.86 1.11
C LYS A 115 -1.20 6.50 0.65
N PRO A 116 -1.64 6.97 -0.53
CA PRO A 116 -2.88 6.49 -1.14
C PRO A 116 -2.90 4.96 -1.29
N VAL A 117 -4.04 4.35 -0.97
CA VAL A 117 -4.21 2.89 -1.04
C VAL A 117 -5.34 2.50 -2.00
N LEU A 118 -5.05 1.63 -2.96
CA LEU A 118 -6.06 0.93 -3.75
C LEU A 118 -6.25 -0.48 -3.18
N VAL A 119 -7.42 -0.72 -2.59
CA VAL A 119 -7.74 -1.99 -1.95
C VAL A 119 -8.23 -2.97 -3.01
N LEU A 120 -7.43 -4.01 -3.26
CA LEU A 120 -7.65 -5.07 -4.24
C LEU A 120 -8.64 -6.12 -3.74
N ARG A 121 -9.69 -5.69 -3.05
CA ARG A 121 -10.75 -6.53 -2.47
C ARG A 121 -12.12 -5.96 -2.81
N ARG A 122 -13.13 -6.83 -2.87
CA ARG A 122 -14.52 -6.41 -3.10
C ARG A 122 -15.17 -5.80 -1.86
N GLU A 123 -14.69 -6.20 -0.68
CA GLU A 123 -15.16 -5.78 0.63
C GLU A 123 -13.93 -5.60 1.53
N THR A 124 -14.05 -4.76 2.56
CA THR A 124 -12.99 -4.56 3.54
C THR A 124 -13.54 -4.48 4.96
N GLU A 125 -12.83 -5.09 5.90
CA GLU A 125 -13.01 -4.93 7.35
C GLU A 125 -12.42 -3.62 7.90
N ARG A 126 -12.03 -2.71 7.01
CA ARG A 126 -11.41 -1.40 7.30
C ARG A 126 -12.15 -0.25 6.59
N PRO A 127 -13.47 -0.10 6.80
CA PRO A 127 -14.24 0.95 6.14
C PRO A 127 -13.74 2.36 6.50
N GLU A 128 -13.13 2.54 7.66
CA GLU A 128 -12.71 3.84 8.16
C GLU A 128 -11.69 4.52 7.24
N GLY A 129 -10.79 3.76 6.61
CA GLY A 129 -9.83 4.30 5.63
C GLY A 129 -10.46 4.71 4.30
N ILE A 130 -11.59 4.09 3.95
CA ILE A 130 -12.40 4.51 2.81
C ILE A 130 -13.14 5.80 3.16
N ASP A 131 -13.79 5.83 4.32
CA ASP A 131 -14.56 6.98 4.80
C ASP A 131 -13.70 8.23 5.01
N ALA A 132 -12.47 8.04 5.49
CA ALA A 132 -11.50 9.12 5.66
C ALA A 132 -10.84 9.56 4.34
N GLY A 133 -11.01 8.81 3.24
CA GLY A 133 -10.56 9.18 1.90
C GLY A 133 -9.10 8.83 1.58
N ASN A 134 -8.45 8.01 2.41
CA ASN A 134 -7.06 7.57 2.24
C ASN A 134 -6.97 6.31 1.36
N ALA A 135 -8.06 5.55 1.28
CA ALA A 135 -8.12 4.26 0.58
C ALA A 135 -9.35 4.15 -0.32
N PHE A 136 -9.23 3.37 -1.41
CA PHE A 136 -10.27 3.17 -2.40
C PHE A 136 -10.50 1.69 -2.66
N LEU A 137 -11.74 1.22 -2.49
CA LEU A 137 -12.11 -0.16 -2.74
C LEU A 137 -12.27 -0.41 -4.24
N VAL A 138 -11.26 -1.00 -4.88
CA VAL A 138 -11.24 -1.22 -6.33
C VAL A 138 -11.44 -2.67 -6.74
N GLY A 139 -11.26 -3.62 -5.82
CA GLY A 139 -11.34 -5.04 -6.14
C GLY A 139 -10.26 -5.47 -7.14
N ALA A 140 -10.51 -6.58 -7.84
CA ALA A 140 -9.69 -7.04 -8.96
C ALA A 140 -10.26 -6.58 -10.31
N ASP A 141 -10.95 -5.44 -10.33
CA ASP A 141 -11.49 -4.84 -11.55
C ASP A 141 -10.39 -4.07 -12.27
N GLU A 142 -10.00 -4.58 -13.44
CA GLU A 142 -8.86 -4.07 -14.20
C GLU A 142 -9.02 -2.58 -14.56
N ASP A 143 -10.20 -2.19 -15.06
CA ASP A 143 -10.43 -0.81 -15.51
C ASP A 143 -10.49 0.15 -14.32
N LYS A 144 -11.11 -0.28 -13.21
CA LYS A 144 -11.18 0.53 -11.99
C LYS A 144 -9.80 0.74 -11.36
N ILE A 145 -8.97 -0.32 -11.30
CA ILE A 145 -7.60 -0.22 -10.81
C ILE A 145 -6.80 0.78 -11.66
N VAL A 146 -6.86 0.65 -12.99
CA VAL A 146 -6.13 1.53 -13.92
C VAL A 146 -6.59 2.98 -13.80
N ALA A 147 -7.90 3.23 -13.81
CA ALA A 147 -8.44 4.58 -13.75
C ALA A 147 -8.04 5.31 -12.45
N GLU A 148 -8.16 4.64 -11.31
CA GLU A 148 -7.80 5.22 -10.01
C GLU A 148 -6.29 5.43 -9.87
N ALA A 149 -5.48 4.45 -10.27
CA ALA A 149 -4.03 4.56 -10.21
C ALA A 149 -3.50 5.68 -11.12
N VAL A 150 -3.93 5.72 -12.38
CA VAL A 150 -3.49 6.76 -13.33
C VAL A 150 -3.91 8.14 -12.81
N SER A 151 -5.13 8.29 -12.31
CA SER A 151 -5.58 9.57 -11.76
C SER A 151 -4.74 10.00 -10.56
N LEU A 152 -4.45 9.12 -9.60
CA LEU A 152 -3.61 9.46 -8.45
C LEU A 152 -2.16 9.77 -8.84
N LEU A 153 -1.61 9.11 -9.85
CA LEU A 153 -0.21 9.28 -10.27
C LEU A 153 0.02 10.51 -11.16
N THR A 154 -1.03 11.01 -11.82
CA THR A 154 -0.94 12.11 -12.80
C THR A 154 -1.62 13.41 -12.35
N ASP A 155 -2.58 13.35 -11.43
CA ASP A 155 -3.21 14.53 -10.82
C ASP A 155 -2.60 14.82 -9.45
N ARG A 156 -1.72 15.82 -9.41
CA ARG A 156 -1.02 16.25 -8.19
C ARG A 156 -1.98 16.78 -7.11
N ALA A 157 -3.08 17.43 -7.49
CA ALA A 157 -4.03 17.98 -6.53
C ALA A 157 -4.84 16.85 -5.88
N ARG A 158 -5.30 15.89 -6.69
CA ARG A 158 -5.96 14.68 -6.19
C ARG A 158 -5.03 13.90 -5.26
N TYR A 159 -3.80 13.63 -5.69
CA TYR A 159 -2.81 12.93 -4.86
C TYR A 159 -2.62 13.62 -3.51
N ALA A 160 -2.36 14.94 -3.50
CA ALA A 160 -2.13 15.70 -2.27
C ALA A 160 -3.34 15.63 -1.33
N SER A 161 -4.56 15.71 -1.85
CA SER A 161 -5.79 15.62 -1.04
C SER A 161 -5.92 14.26 -0.33
N VAL A 162 -5.55 13.17 -0.99
CA VAL A 162 -5.61 11.80 -0.43
C VAL A 162 -4.45 11.56 0.53
N ALA A 163 -3.24 11.98 0.19
CA ALA A 163 -2.05 11.82 1.02
C ALA A 163 -2.13 12.59 2.34
N GLN A 164 -2.87 13.70 2.37
CA GLN A 164 -3.11 14.53 3.56
C GLN A 164 -4.36 14.13 4.34
N ALA A 165 -5.12 13.13 3.87
CA ALA A 165 -6.28 12.63 4.58
C ALA A 165 -5.88 12.12 5.98
N ARG A 166 -6.72 12.40 6.98
CA ARG A 166 -6.48 12.01 8.37
C ARG A 166 -6.39 10.48 8.47
N ASN A 167 -5.38 9.96 9.15
CA ASN A 167 -5.30 8.54 9.46
C ASN A 167 -6.36 8.16 10.53
N PRO A 168 -7.35 7.31 10.20
CA PRO A 168 -8.40 6.96 11.16
C PRO A 168 -7.97 5.89 12.18
N TYR A 169 -6.86 5.18 11.95
CA TYR A 169 -6.46 4.02 12.76
C TYR A 169 -5.62 4.37 13.99
N GLY A 170 -5.14 5.61 14.08
CA GLY A 170 -4.50 6.12 15.28
C GLY A 170 -3.29 7.01 15.02
N ASP A 171 -2.61 7.32 16.12
CA ASP A 171 -1.53 8.31 16.24
C ASP A 171 -0.23 7.70 16.78
N GLY A 172 -0.13 6.38 16.79
CA GLY A 172 1.01 5.65 17.35
C GLY A 172 1.04 5.52 18.88
N LEU A 173 0.03 6.02 19.60
CA LEU A 173 -0.01 5.94 21.08
C LEU A 173 -0.89 4.80 21.63
N ALA A 174 -1.36 3.89 20.77
CA ALA A 174 -2.28 2.81 21.14
C ALA A 174 -1.77 1.96 22.32
N ALA A 175 -0.51 1.50 22.26
CA ALA A 175 0.09 0.70 23.33
C ALA A 175 0.13 1.45 24.68
N ARG A 176 0.49 2.74 24.66
CA ARG A 176 0.50 3.58 25.87
C ARG A 176 -0.91 3.75 26.43
N ARG A 177 -1.92 3.96 25.56
CA ARG A 177 -3.33 4.03 25.99
C ARG A 177 -3.83 2.73 26.61
N ILE A 178 -3.48 1.58 26.02
CA ILE A 178 -3.82 0.26 26.58
C ILE A 178 -3.18 0.08 27.96
N VAL A 179 -1.88 0.38 28.10
CA VAL A 179 -1.18 0.30 29.39
C VAL A 179 -1.80 1.24 30.43
N ALA A 180 -2.09 2.49 30.06
CA ALA A 180 -2.73 3.45 30.94
C ALA A 180 -4.11 2.95 31.40
N HIS A 181 -4.92 2.39 30.49
CA HIS A 181 -6.21 1.82 30.81
C HIS A 181 -6.10 0.62 31.78
N LEU A 182 -5.20 -0.32 31.50
CA LEU A 182 -4.98 -1.48 32.37
C LEU A 182 -4.52 -1.06 33.78
N ARG A 183 -3.61 -0.09 33.88
CA ARG A 183 -3.15 0.44 35.17
C ARG A 183 -4.30 1.06 35.95
N LYS A 184 -5.14 1.86 35.29
CA LYS A 184 -6.33 2.46 35.92
C LYS A 184 -7.30 1.38 36.42
N SER A 185 -7.57 0.35 35.62
CA SER A 185 -8.44 -0.78 35.99
C SER A 185 -7.89 -1.61 37.15
N LEU A 186 -6.57 -1.58 37.38
CA LEU A 186 -5.89 -2.23 38.50
C LEU A 186 -5.62 -1.28 39.69
N CYS A 187 -6.20 -0.07 39.70
CA CYS A 187 -5.96 0.97 40.71
C CYS A 187 -4.48 1.37 40.86
N LEU A 188 -3.69 1.28 39.79
CA LEU A 188 -2.30 1.73 39.73
C LEU A 188 -2.20 3.13 39.12
N PRO A 189 -1.14 3.91 39.44
CA PRO A 189 -0.92 5.22 38.82
C PRO A 189 -0.80 5.07 37.30
N ALA A 190 -1.54 5.87 36.53
CA ALA A 190 -1.56 5.80 35.07
C ALA A 190 -1.17 7.16 34.45
N GLU A 191 -0.55 7.11 33.28
CA GLU A 191 -0.25 8.30 32.49
C GLU A 191 -1.53 8.91 31.89
N GLU A 192 -1.64 10.23 31.88
CA GLU A 192 -2.67 10.94 31.11
C GLU A 192 -2.18 11.17 29.69
N LEU A 193 -2.92 10.63 28.72
CA LEU A 193 -2.62 10.74 27.29
C LEU A 193 -3.67 11.61 26.60
N PRO A 194 -3.30 12.30 25.50
CA PRO A 194 -4.26 13.09 24.74
C PRO A 194 -5.41 12.21 24.22
N ALA A 195 -6.60 12.79 24.18
CA ALA A 195 -7.78 12.19 23.56
C ALA A 195 -7.50 11.88 22.07
N PHE A 196 -8.27 10.96 21.50
CA PHE A 196 -8.17 10.65 20.07
C PHE A 196 -8.41 11.93 19.26
N SER A 197 -7.41 12.32 18.47
CA SER A 197 -7.48 13.40 17.49
C SER A 197 -8.28 12.97 16.29
#